data_AF-A0A9X1MRV2-F1
#
_entry.id   AF-A0A9X1MRV2-F1
#
_cell.length_a   1.000
_cell.length_b   1.000
_cell.length_c   1.000
_cell.angle_alpha   90.00
_cell.angle_beta   90.00
_cell.angle_gamma   90.00
#
_symmetry.space_group_name_H-M   'P 1'
#
loop_
_entity.id
_entity.type
_entity.pdbx_description
1 polymer ?
#
loop_
_entity_poly.entity_id
_entity_poly.type
_entity_poly.pdbx_seq_one_letter_code
_entity_poly.pdbx_strand_id
1 'polypeptide(L)' 'MADIDLTNLSAIPVDERIRMAQAIWDSIPSQHATVPLSTAQKEELRRRQDAYLADPENTLSWQEVQQALEARRNG' A
#
# COMPACT_ATOMS: atom_id res chain seq x y z
N MET A 1 -17.09 6.03 19.23
CA MET A 1 -16.08 6.33 18.20
C MET A 1 -16.62 7.49 17.39
N ALA A 2 -15.80 8.50 17.07
CA ALA A 2 -16.25 9.59 16.21
C ALA A 2 -16.48 9.03 14.80
N ASP A 3 -17.66 9.28 14.25
CA ASP A 3 -17.96 8.97 12.86
C ASP A 3 -17.37 10.09 12.00
N ILE A 4 -16.40 9.75 11.15
CA ILE A 4 -15.75 10.71 10.27
C ILE A 4 -16.52 10.70 8.95
N ASP A 5 -17.29 11.75 8.71
CA ASP A 5 -18.00 11.95 7.45
C ASP A 5 -17.01 12.31 6.33
N LEU A 6 -16.87 11.41 5.35
CA LEU A 6 -15.99 11.56 4.19
C LEU A 6 -16.78 11.76 2.88
N THR A 7 -18.09 12.01 2.95
CA THR A 7 -18.99 11.99 1.78
C THR A 7 -18.62 13.04 0.73
N ASN A 8 -17.95 14.13 1.12
CA ASN A 8 -17.64 15.26 0.24
C ASN A 8 -16.14 15.42 -0.07
N LEU A 9 -15.31 14.39 0.11
CA LEU A 9 -13.88 14.46 -0.21
C LEU A 9 -13.62 14.91 -1.65
N SER A 10 -14.47 14.52 -2.60
CA SER A 10 -14.34 14.87 -4.02
C SER A 10 -14.34 16.38 -4.29
N ALA A 11 -14.91 17.20 -3.40
CA ALA A 11 -14.93 18.66 -3.50
C ALA A 11 -13.57 19.31 -3.17
N ILE A 12 -12.68 18.60 -2.47
CA ILE A 12 -11.32 19.05 -2.16
C ILE A 12 -10.43 18.76 -3.37
N PRO A 13 -9.55 19.68 -3.82
CA PRO A 13 -8.56 19.39 -4.86
C PRO A 13 -7.74 18.13 -4.59
N VAL A 14 -7.39 17.38 -5.65
CA VAL A 14 -6.73 16.06 -5.50
C VAL A 14 -5.39 16.14 -4.77
N ASP A 15 -4.62 17.18 -5.01
CA ASP A 15 -3.33 17.43 -4.39
C ASP A 15 -3.49 17.72 -2.89
N GLU A 16 -4.53 18.44 -2.51
CA GLU A 16 -4.86 18.73 -1.11
C GLU A 16 -5.37 17.50 -0.37
N ARG A 17 -6.18 16.65 -1.03
CA ARG A 17 -6.56 15.35 -0.48
C ARG A 17 -5.35 14.45 -0.22
N ILE A 18 -4.39 14.42 -1.14
CA ILE A 18 -3.16 13.64 -0.99
C ILE A 18 -2.35 14.15 0.19
N ARG A 19 -2.17 15.48 0.31
CA ARG A 19 -1.48 16.09 1.46
C ARG A 19 -2.17 15.78 2.79
N MET A 20 -3.50 15.82 2.82
CA MET A 20 -4.28 15.48 4.02
C MET A 20 -4.12 14.00 4.39
N ALA A 21 -4.19 13.08 3.42
CA ALA A 21 -3.93 11.67 3.66
C ALA A 21 -2.53 11.42 4.22
N GLN A 22 -1.51 12.10 3.68
CA GLN A 22 -0.14 12.03 4.18
C GLN A 22 -0.03 12.59 5.60
N ALA A 23 -0.60 13.76 5.88
CA ALA A 23 -0.55 14.38 7.20
C ALA A 23 -1.26 13.53 8.27
N ILE A 24 -2.40 12.92 7.91
CA ILE A 24 -3.08 11.96 8.78
C ILE A 24 -2.15 10.78 9.04
N TRP A 25 -1.55 10.19 8.00
CA TRP A 25 -0.63 9.07 8.13
C TRP A 25 0.57 9.38 9.04
N ASP A 26 1.22 10.53 8.84
CA ASP A 26 2.39 10.97 9.63
C ASP A 26 2.03 11.30 11.08
N SER A 27 0.78 11.70 11.33
CA SER A 27 0.30 11.98 12.69
C SER A 27 0.11 10.71 13.52
N ILE A 28 0.03 9.54 12.89
CA ILE A 28 -0.13 8.30 13.63
C ILE A 28 1.23 7.89 14.21
N PRO A 29 1.37 7.81 15.54
CA PRO A 29 2.65 7.47 16.13
C PRO A 29 3.12 6.10 15.63
N SER A 30 4.39 5.99 15.27
CA SER A 30 5.03 4.70 14.90
C SER A 30 5.00 3.64 16.03
N GLN A 31 4.45 4.02 17.19
CA GLN A 31 4.17 3.19 18.36
C GLN A 31 3.07 2.14 18.11
N HIS A 32 2.59 2.00 16.88
CA HIS A 32 1.76 0.87 16.49
C HIS A 32 2.35 -0.42 17.04
N ALA A 33 1.53 -1.14 17.81
CA ALA A 33 1.81 -2.50 18.24
C ALA A 33 2.54 -3.20 17.11
N THR A 34 3.80 -3.58 17.33
CA THR A 34 4.58 -4.38 16.39
C THR A 34 3.65 -5.47 15.91
N VAL A 35 3.14 -5.35 14.67
CA VAL A 35 2.22 -6.37 14.14
C VAL A 35 3.08 -7.62 14.16
N PRO A 36 2.79 -8.59 15.05
CA PRO A 36 3.74 -9.66 15.30
C PRO A 36 3.76 -10.51 14.04
N LEU A 37 4.80 -10.34 13.24
CA LEU A 37 5.00 -11.14 12.06
C LEU A 37 5.40 -12.53 12.49
N SER A 38 4.73 -13.54 11.94
CA SER A 38 5.16 -14.92 12.07
C SER A 38 6.54 -15.10 11.43
N THR A 39 7.25 -16.16 11.80
CA THR A 39 8.55 -16.50 11.19
C THR A 39 8.42 -16.60 9.67
N ALA A 40 7.37 -17.26 9.17
CA ALA A 40 7.11 -17.40 7.74
C ALA A 40 6.91 -16.04 7.04
N GLN A 41 6.22 -15.10 7.67
CA GLN A 41 6.05 -13.75 7.11
C GLN A 41 7.39 -12.99 7.05
N LYS A 42 8.22 -13.10 8.09
CA LYS A 42 9.56 -12.48 8.10
C LYS A 42 10.48 -13.07 7.02
N GLU A 43 10.42 -14.39 6.84
CA GLU A 43 11.18 -15.09 5.80
C GLU A 43 10.73 -14.68 4.39
N GLU A 44 9.42 -14.60 4.15
CA GLU A 44 8.89 -14.18 2.85
C GLU A 44 9.26 -12.72 2.53
N LEU A 45 9.21 -11.82 3.52
CA LEU A 45 9.66 -10.45 3.34
C LEU A 45 11.15 -10.37 2.98
N ARG A 46 12.00 -11.13 3.67
CA ARG A 46 13.44 -11.21 3.35
C ARG A 46 13.67 -11.74 1.94
N ARG A 47 13.00 -12.84 1.57
CA ARG A 47 13.10 -13.44 0.23
C ARG A 47 12.71 -12.43 -0.86
N ARG A 48 11.63 -11.67 -0.67
CA ARG A 48 11.19 -10.64 -1.63
C ARG A 48 12.16 -9.46 -1.69
N GLN A 49 12.71 -9.05 -0.55
CA GLN A 49 13.72 -7.99 -0.48
C GLN A 49 14.99 -8.40 -1.23
N ASP A 50 15.50 -9.60 -1.00
CA ASP A 50 16.69 -10.12 -1.68
C ASP A 50 16.47 -10.22 -3.19
N ALA A 51 15.29 -10.70 -3.60
CA ALA A 51 14.92 -10.76 -5.02
C ALA A 51 14.85 -9.38 -5.67
N TYR A 52 14.27 -8.39 -4.99
CA TYR A 52 14.22 -7.01 -5.49
C TYR A 52 15.61 -6.36 -5.55
N LEU A 53 16.46 -6.58 -4.55
CA LEU A 53 17.83 -6.05 -4.56
C LEU A 53 18.69 -6.67 -5.67
N ALA A 54 18.43 -7.93 -6.02
CA ALA A 54 19.09 -8.62 -7.12
C ALA A 54 18.59 -8.14 -8.49
N ASP A 55 17.32 -7.74 -8.61
CA ASP A 55 16.72 -7.22 -9.84
C ASP A 55 15.66 -6.13 -9.53
N PRO A 56 16.08 -4.86 -9.40
CA PRO A 56 15.18 -3.76 -9.03
C PRO A 56 14.13 -3.43 -10.11
N GLU A 57 14.39 -3.82 -11.37
CA GLU A 57 13.49 -3.59 -12.49
C GLU A 57 12.43 -4.71 -12.62
N ASN A 58 12.55 -5.78 -11.82
CA ASN A 58 11.56 -6.85 -11.72
C ASN A 58 10.34 -6.42 -10.90
N THR A 59 9.71 -5.34 -11.35
CA THR A 59 8.47 -4.80 -10.81
C THR A 59 7.44 -4.71 -11.93
N LEU A 60 6.16 -4.76 -11.56
CA LEU A 60 5.08 -4.54 -12.50
C LEU A 60 4.57 -3.11 -12.32
N SER A 61 4.40 -2.41 -13.43
CA SER A 61 3.61 -1.19 -13.47
C SER A 61 2.16 -1.49 -13.09
N TRP A 62 1.43 -0.46 -12.64
CA TRP A 62 0.03 -0.60 -12.29
C TRP A 62 -0.82 -1.17 -13.43
N GLN A 63 -0.53 -0.74 -14.67
CA GLN A 63 -1.21 -1.23 -15.85
C GLN A 63 -0.96 -2.73 -16.07
N GLU A 64 0.27 -3.21 -15.89
CA GLU A 64 0.60 -4.64 -16.01
C GLU A 64 -0.07 -5.48 -14.92
N VAL A 65 -0.18 -4.95 -13.70
CA VAL A 65 -0.94 -5.59 -12.62
C VAL A 65 -2.41 -5.73 -13.00
N GLN A 66 -3.02 -4.66 -13.54
CA GLN A 66 -4.41 -4.70 -13.98
C GLN A 66 -4.62 -5.74 -15.10
N GLN A 67 -3.75 -5.76 -16.10
CA GLN A 67 -3.80 -6.74 -17.20
C GLN A 67 -3.66 -8.18 -16.70
N ALA A 68 -2.74 -8.45 -15.77
CA ALA A 68 -2.55 -9.77 -15.20
C ALA A 68 -3.78 -10.26 -14.41
N LEU A 69 -4.43 -9.35 -13.67
CA LEU A 69 -5.66 -9.67 -12.95
C LEU A 69 -6.84 -9.95 -13.89
N GLU A 70 -6.97 -9.18 -14.97
CA GLU A 70 -8.00 -9.41 -15.99
C GLU A 70 -7.79 -10.74 -16.72
N ALA A 71 -6.55 -11.07 -17.10
CA ALA A 71 -6.22 -12.34 -17.75
C ALA A 71 -6.56 -13.56 -16.87
N ARG A 72 -6.32 -13.47 -15.55
CA ARG A 72 -6.67 -14.54 -14.58
C ARG A 72 -8.17 -14.71 -14.36
N ARG A 73 -8.97 -13.68 -14.62
CA ARG A 73 -10.43 -13.72 -14.48
C ARG A 73 -11.11 -14.32 -15.72
N ASN A 74 -10.48 -14.20 -16.88
CA ASN A 74 -11.05 -14.57 -18.18
C ASN A 74 -10.56 -15.93 -18.71
N GLY A 75 -9.74 -16.66 -17.94
CA GLY A 75 -9.28 -18.02 -18.22
C GLY A 75 -9.73 -18.98 -17.14
#